data_AF-A0A2K9NJ16-F1
#
_entry.id   AF-A0A2K9NJ16-F1
#
_cell.length_a   1.000
_cell.length_b   1.000
_cell.length_c   1.000
_cell.angle_alpha   90.00
_cell.angle_beta   90.00
_cell.angle_gamma   90.00
#
_symmetry.space_group_name_H-M   'P 1'
#
loop_
_entity.id
_entity.type
_entity.pdbx_description
1 polymer ?
#
loop_
_entity_poly.entity_id
_entity_poly.type
_entity_poly.pdbx_seq_one_letter_code
_entity_poly.pdbx_strand_id
1 'polypeptide(L)'
;MMLAGIPAMAETDPKLEAILAGDPVYKPQRLTLTEVPSPTGPAIALLNGKDLTDWDIWLGYRDPSITYVNKTEKPIGARPGGDPMFTALMLDGEPALRVDGATWGSIVHKGVFGNYHLRLEYKWTGKRHAPRLDLPENNGLLYHSFGADGAVYGTWMPAVEFEIMFGSTGMVVPVGTMVKPVTDAARDRSLIDPQRRYMVGGRAVTVERL
;
A
#
# COMPACT_ATOMS: atom_id res chain seq x y z
N MET A 1 36.39 -30.29 15.17
CA MET A 1 36.47 -28.82 15.31
C MET A 1 36.40 -28.24 13.90
N MET A 2 35.20 -27.95 13.40
CA MET A 2 35.01 -27.27 12.11
C MET A 2 34.71 -25.81 12.41
N LEU A 3 35.59 -24.92 11.93
CA LEU A 3 35.36 -23.48 11.93
C LEU A 3 34.25 -23.19 10.93
N ALA A 4 33.07 -22.83 11.42
CA ALA A 4 32.02 -22.24 10.59
C ALA A 4 32.53 -20.87 10.12
N GLY A 5 32.73 -20.72 8.81
CA GLY A 5 33.12 -19.46 8.20
C GLY A 5 32.09 -18.37 8.48
N ILE A 6 32.59 -17.17 8.78
CA ILE A 6 31.78 -15.95 8.85
C ILE A 6 31.11 -15.77 7.48
N PRO A 7 29.78 -15.56 7.39
CA PRO A 7 29.14 -15.30 6.12
C PRO A 7 29.74 -14.02 5.53
N ALA A 8 30.21 -14.11 4.28
CA ALA A 8 30.69 -12.95 3.53
C ALA A 8 29.60 -11.87 3.53
N MET A 9 29.97 -10.63 3.86
CA MET A 9 29.08 -9.49 3.68
C MET A 9 28.69 -9.43 2.20
N ALA A 10 27.39 -9.51 1.91
CA ALA A 10 26.88 -9.36 0.55
C ALA A 10 27.44 -8.06 -0.06
N GLU A 11 28.00 -8.16 -1.26
CA GLU A 11 28.52 -7.01 -2.01
C GLU A 11 27.42 -5.97 -2.18
N THR A 12 27.70 -4.72 -1.81
CA THR A 12 26.72 -3.63 -1.83
C THR A 12 26.38 -3.24 -3.27
N ASP A 13 25.10 -3.27 -3.65
CA ASP A 13 24.61 -2.83 -4.96
C ASP A 13 24.98 -1.35 -5.20
N PRO A 14 25.84 -1.03 -6.18
CA PRO A 14 26.25 0.35 -6.46
C PRO A 14 25.09 1.31 -6.77
N LYS A 15 23.99 0.81 -7.35
CA LYS A 15 22.81 1.64 -7.62
C LYS A 15 22.12 2.04 -6.33
N LEU A 16 21.96 1.08 -5.42
CA LEU A 16 21.40 1.33 -4.10
C LEU A 16 22.29 2.29 -3.29
N GLU A 17 23.62 2.14 -3.35
CA GLU A 17 24.53 3.10 -2.72
C GLU A 17 24.35 4.51 -3.26
N ALA A 18 24.17 4.66 -4.57
CA ALA A 18 23.90 5.97 -5.18
C ALA A 18 22.54 6.55 -4.75
N ILE A 19 21.49 5.72 -4.65
CA ILE A 19 20.16 6.15 -4.17
C ILE A 19 20.25 6.63 -2.72
N LEU A 20 20.98 5.92 -1.87
CA LEU A 20 21.11 6.22 -0.44
C LEU A 20 22.22 7.25 -0.14
N ALA A 21 22.90 7.75 -1.16
CA ALA A 21 23.96 8.73 -1.00
C ALA A 21 23.40 10.01 -0.37
N GLY A 22 24.00 10.42 0.75
CA GLY A 22 23.56 11.60 1.51
C GLY A 22 22.41 11.34 2.50
N ASP A 23 21.81 10.14 2.50
CA ASP A 23 20.84 9.78 3.54
C ASP A 23 21.59 9.54 4.87
N PRO A 24 21.18 10.19 5.97
CA PRO A 24 21.75 9.89 7.28
C PRO A 24 21.43 8.44 7.66
N VAL A 25 22.28 7.81 8.48
CA VAL A 25 21.98 6.49 9.04
C VAL A 25 20.80 6.61 9.99
N TYR A 26 19.82 5.71 9.86
CA TYR A 26 18.66 5.68 10.73
C TYR A 26 19.08 5.54 12.21
N LYS A 27 18.42 6.31 13.08
CA LYS A 27 18.55 6.23 14.53
C LYS A 27 17.15 5.97 15.11
N PRO A 28 16.96 4.94 15.96
CA PRO A 28 15.69 4.70 16.60
C PRO A 28 15.15 5.95 17.33
N GLN A 29 13.89 6.28 17.06
CA GLN A 29 13.20 7.43 17.64
C GLN A 29 11.86 6.99 18.24
N ARG A 30 11.55 7.51 19.44
CA ARG A 30 10.20 7.43 19.99
C ARG A 30 9.43 8.64 19.48
N LEU A 31 8.49 8.40 18.58
CA LEU A 31 7.59 9.42 18.08
C LEU A 31 6.35 9.51 18.95
N THR A 32 5.85 10.72 19.16
CA THR A 32 4.55 10.97 19.77
C THR A 32 3.80 11.90 18.85
N LEU A 33 2.60 11.47 18.45
CA LEU A 33 1.72 12.34 17.70
C LEU A 33 1.26 13.45 18.66
N THR A 34 1.63 14.69 18.36
CA THR A 34 1.32 15.89 19.14
C THR A 34 0.48 16.84 18.29
N GLU A 35 -0.20 17.80 18.92
CA GLU A 35 -0.99 18.82 18.22
C GLU A 35 -2.06 18.24 17.26
N VAL A 36 -2.64 17.09 17.60
CA VAL A 36 -3.75 16.51 16.80
C VAL A 36 -4.95 17.45 16.88
N PRO A 37 -5.44 17.99 15.76
CA PRO A 37 -6.61 18.86 15.77
C PRO A 37 -7.82 18.14 16.36
N SER A 38 -8.65 18.89 17.10
CA SER A 38 -9.95 18.35 17.53
C SER A 38 -10.80 18.00 16.30
N PRO A 39 -11.49 16.84 16.29
CA PRO A 39 -12.39 16.49 15.19
C PRO A 39 -13.44 17.58 14.98
N THR A 40 -13.64 17.98 13.73
CA THR A 40 -14.67 18.96 13.36
C THR A 40 -16.07 18.36 13.25
N GLY A 41 -16.19 17.04 13.43
CA GLY A 41 -17.44 16.30 13.32
C GLY A 41 -17.35 14.91 13.96
N PRO A 42 -18.45 14.15 13.93
CA PRO A 42 -18.50 12.79 14.47
C PRO A 42 -17.61 11.85 13.65
N ALA A 43 -17.18 10.75 14.28
CA ALA A 43 -16.53 9.65 13.57
C ALA A 43 -17.50 9.03 12.55
N ILE A 44 -16.99 8.71 11.36
CA ILE A 44 -17.74 8.10 10.27
C ILE A 44 -17.26 6.65 10.13
N ALA A 45 -18.18 5.69 10.22
CA ALA A 45 -17.90 4.31 9.87
C ALA A 45 -17.87 4.16 8.35
N LEU A 46 -16.77 3.63 7.80
CA LEU A 46 -16.62 3.40 6.35
C LEU A 46 -17.28 2.09 5.88
N LEU A 47 -17.53 1.16 6.80
CA LEU A 47 -18.28 -0.07 6.55
C LEU A 47 -19.64 0.03 7.22
N ASN A 48 -20.70 -0.12 6.44
CA ASN A 48 -22.09 0.06 6.90
C ASN A 48 -22.66 -1.18 7.64
N GLY A 49 -21.89 -2.27 7.73
CA GLY A 49 -22.28 -3.52 8.38
C GLY A 49 -23.26 -4.40 7.60
N LYS A 50 -23.59 -4.04 6.36
CA LYS A 50 -24.58 -4.76 5.54
C LYS A 50 -24.00 -5.19 4.20
N ASP A 51 -23.42 -4.25 3.47
CA ASP A 51 -22.99 -4.42 2.09
C ASP A 51 -21.86 -3.43 1.73
N LEU A 52 -21.50 -3.39 0.45
CA LEU A 52 -20.49 -2.49 -0.10
C LEU A 52 -21.10 -1.43 -1.03
N THR A 53 -22.36 -1.07 -0.83
CA THR A 53 -23.06 -0.10 -1.71
C THR A 53 -22.50 1.31 -1.61
N ASP A 54 -21.81 1.65 -0.52
CA ASP A 54 -21.07 2.91 -0.32
C ASP A 54 -19.72 2.95 -1.06
N TRP A 55 -19.40 1.91 -1.82
CA TRP A 55 -18.12 1.75 -2.49
C TRP A 55 -18.27 1.45 -3.98
N ASP A 56 -17.31 1.93 -4.77
CA ASP A 56 -17.15 1.61 -6.18
C ASP A 56 -16.00 0.63 -6.38
N ILE A 57 -16.25 -0.43 -7.17
CA ILE A 57 -15.28 -1.50 -7.42
C ILE A 57 -14.77 -1.38 -8.85
N TRP A 58 -13.44 -1.47 -9.01
CA TRP A 58 -12.77 -1.60 -10.29
C TRP A 58 -11.78 -2.77 -10.27
N LEU A 59 -11.84 -3.62 -11.30
CA LEU A 59 -10.93 -4.74 -11.47
C LEU A 59 -10.01 -4.55 -12.67
N GLY A 60 -8.75 -4.94 -12.50
CA GLY A 60 -7.73 -5.01 -13.53
C GLY A 60 -7.98 -6.16 -14.49
N TYR A 61 -6.96 -6.96 -14.79
CA TYR A 61 -7.05 -7.93 -15.89
C TYR A 61 -7.57 -9.31 -15.46
N ARG A 62 -8.09 -10.10 -16.41
CA ARG A 62 -8.44 -11.50 -16.15
C ARG A 62 -7.22 -12.34 -15.82
N ASP A 63 -6.12 -12.11 -16.53
CA ASP A 63 -4.81 -12.62 -16.17
C ASP A 63 -4.08 -11.56 -15.33
N PRO A 64 -3.94 -11.73 -14.01
CA PRO A 64 -3.25 -10.75 -13.18
C PRO A 64 -1.77 -10.59 -13.52
N SER A 65 -1.13 -11.56 -14.18
CA SER A 65 0.30 -11.51 -14.51
C SER A 65 0.64 -10.41 -15.53
N ILE A 66 -0.35 -9.96 -16.31
CA ILE A 66 -0.13 -8.99 -17.37
C ILE A 66 -0.16 -7.53 -16.92
N THR A 67 -0.55 -7.26 -15.67
CA THR A 67 -0.81 -5.91 -15.14
C THR A 67 0.34 -4.93 -15.30
N TYR A 68 1.57 -5.41 -15.18
CA TYR A 68 2.78 -4.57 -15.28
C TYR A 68 3.48 -4.67 -16.63
N VAL A 69 2.96 -5.44 -17.59
CA VAL A 69 3.66 -5.74 -18.86
C VAL A 69 2.81 -5.56 -20.11
N ASN A 70 1.49 -5.67 -20.06
CA ASN A 70 0.63 -5.62 -21.24
C ASN A 70 -0.17 -4.32 -21.31
N LYS A 71 -0.10 -3.64 -22.46
CA LYS A 71 -0.79 -2.37 -22.70
C LYS A 71 -1.98 -2.48 -23.65
N THR A 72 -2.26 -3.66 -24.20
CA THR A 72 -3.28 -3.82 -25.26
C THR A 72 -4.56 -4.48 -24.77
N GLU A 73 -4.49 -5.29 -23.71
CA GLU A 73 -5.68 -5.88 -23.12
C GLU A 73 -6.53 -4.84 -22.39
N LYS A 74 -7.85 -5.09 -22.37
CA LYS A 74 -8.79 -4.26 -21.61
C LYS A 74 -8.94 -4.84 -20.20
N PRO A 75 -8.94 -4.00 -19.17
CA PRO A 75 -9.28 -4.45 -17.83
C PRO A 75 -10.74 -4.91 -17.80
N ILE A 76 -11.04 -5.69 -16.79
CA ILE A 76 -12.38 -6.15 -16.43
C ILE A 76 -13.29 -4.94 -16.16
N GLY A 77 -12.75 -3.91 -15.48
CA GLY A 77 -13.42 -2.64 -15.25
C GLY A 77 -14.40 -2.64 -14.07
N ALA A 78 -15.35 -1.71 -14.14
CA ALA A 78 -16.32 -1.46 -13.07
C ALA A 78 -17.22 -2.66 -12.77
N ARG A 79 -17.58 -2.81 -11.49
CA ARG A 79 -18.46 -3.89 -10.99
C ARG A 79 -19.70 -3.34 -10.25
N PRO A 80 -20.63 -2.70 -10.99
CA PRO A 80 -21.88 -2.25 -10.39
C PRO A 80 -22.67 -3.47 -9.89
N GLY A 81 -23.03 -3.46 -8.61
CA GLY A 81 -23.72 -4.59 -7.96
C GLY A 81 -22.81 -5.56 -7.20
N GLY A 82 -21.50 -5.31 -7.18
CA GLY A 82 -20.53 -6.09 -6.39
C GLY A 82 -19.75 -7.12 -7.22
N ASP A 83 -18.70 -7.66 -6.61
CA ASP A 83 -17.87 -8.72 -7.18
C ASP A 83 -17.32 -9.62 -6.05
N PRO A 84 -17.24 -10.95 -6.21
CA PRO A 84 -16.71 -11.85 -5.19
C PRO A 84 -15.29 -11.50 -4.70
N MET A 85 -14.54 -10.69 -5.46
CA MET A 85 -13.28 -10.11 -5.02
C MET A 85 -13.38 -9.37 -3.69
N PHE A 86 -14.52 -8.69 -3.45
CA PHE A 86 -14.77 -7.83 -2.30
C PHE A 86 -16.07 -8.27 -1.61
N THR A 87 -15.98 -8.73 -0.37
CA THR A 87 -17.14 -9.24 0.37
C THR A 87 -17.30 -8.49 1.68
N ALA A 88 -18.45 -7.86 1.90
CA ALA A 88 -18.85 -7.40 3.24
C ALA A 88 -19.25 -8.60 4.10
N LEU A 89 -18.76 -8.67 5.33
CA LEU A 89 -19.10 -9.72 6.27
C LEU A 89 -18.98 -9.22 7.71
N MET A 90 -19.54 -9.96 8.64
CA MET A 90 -19.30 -9.75 10.07
C MET A 90 -18.16 -10.65 10.54
N LEU A 91 -17.20 -10.07 11.22
CA LEU A 91 -16.04 -10.76 11.74
C LEU A 91 -15.82 -10.36 13.19
N ASP A 92 -15.77 -11.36 14.08
CA ASP A 92 -15.57 -11.14 15.52
C ASP A 92 -16.58 -10.14 16.12
N GLY A 93 -17.79 -10.08 15.54
CA GLY A 93 -18.86 -9.18 15.94
C GLY A 93 -18.85 -7.80 15.24
N GLU A 94 -17.86 -7.50 14.40
CA GLU A 94 -17.67 -6.19 13.76
C GLU A 94 -17.78 -6.26 12.22
N PRO A 95 -18.21 -5.18 11.54
CA PRO A 95 -18.18 -5.09 10.09
C PRO A 95 -16.76 -5.23 9.51
N ALA A 96 -16.59 -6.08 8.49
CA ALA A 96 -15.33 -6.30 7.81
C ALA A 96 -15.50 -6.37 6.29
N LEU A 97 -14.46 -5.91 5.59
CA LEU A 97 -14.27 -6.10 4.15
C LEU A 97 -13.25 -7.22 3.94
N ARG A 98 -13.65 -8.30 3.29
CA ARG A 98 -12.73 -9.33 2.80
C ARG A 98 -12.33 -9.03 1.36
N VAL A 99 -11.03 -9.05 1.10
CA VAL A 99 -10.43 -9.00 -0.24
C VAL A 99 -9.90 -10.39 -0.58
N ASP A 100 -10.39 -11.01 -1.66
CA ASP A 100 -9.94 -12.36 -2.09
C ASP A 100 -8.59 -12.33 -2.83
N GLY A 101 -8.34 -11.30 -3.64
CA GLY A 101 -7.08 -11.10 -4.36
C GLY A 101 -6.85 -12.01 -5.57
N ALA A 102 -7.89 -12.64 -6.14
CA ALA A 102 -7.75 -13.50 -7.34
C ALA A 102 -7.28 -12.77 -8.60
N THR A 103 -7.46 -11.45 -8.64
CA THR A 103 -6.85 -10.53 -9.59
C THR A 103 -6.60 -9.19 -8.89
N TRP A 104 -5.92 -8.28 -9.57
CA TRP A 104 -5.72 -6.93 -9.11
C TRP A 104 -6.97 -6.09 -9.25
N GLY A 105 -7.15 -5.15 -8.33
CA GLY A 105 -8.26 -4.22 -8.35
C GLY A 105 -8.25 -3.32 -7.14
N SER A 106 -9.24 -2.45 -7.08
CA SER A 106 -9.48 -1.59 -5.93
C SER A 106 -10.96 -1.43 -5.67
N ILE A 107 -11.26 -1.08 -4.43
CA ILE A 107 -12.59 -0.66 -3.99
C ILE A 107 -12.42 0.71 -3.34
N VAL A 108 -13.19 1.69 -3.79
CA VAL A 108 -13.04 3.12 -3.43
C VAL A 108 -14.33 3.61 -2.80
N HIS A 109 -14.25 4.22 -1.62
CA HIS A 109 -15.42 4.74 -0.94
C HIS A 109 -15.97 5.97 -1.68
N LYS A 110 -17.28 6.08 -1.83
CA LYS A 110 -17.95 7.18 -2.57
C LYS A 110 -17.85 8.53 -1.87
N GLY A 111 -17.66 8.50 -0.55
CA GLY A 111 -17.43 9.68 0.27
C GLY A 111 -16.14 10.40 -0.08
N VAL A 112 -16.20 11.73 -0.13
CA VAL A 112 -15.04 12.60 -0.36
C VAL A 112 -14.54 13.12 0.99
N PHE A 113 -13.33 12.73 1.38
CA PHE A 113 -12.73 13.06 2.66
C PHE A 113 -11.48 13.94 2.49
N GLY A 114 -11.32 14.90 3.40
CA GLY A 114 -10.21 15.86 3.41
C GLY A 114 -9.23 15.61 4.55
N ASN A 115 -9.12 16.54 5.49
CA ASN A 115 -8.31 16.35 6.69
C ASN A 115 -9.04 15.38 7.64
N TYR A 116 -8.47 14.19 7.87
CA TYR A 116 -9.08 13.16 8.72
C TYR A 116 -8.04 12.41 9.55
N HIS A 117 -8.52 11.74 10.59
CA HIS A 117 -7.79 10.67 11.26
C HIS A 117 -8.49 9.35 10.92
N LEU A 118 -7.80 8.49 10.18
CA LEU A 118 -8.31 7.19 9.76
C LEU A 118 -7.75 6.08 10.66
N ARG A 119 -8.63 5.19 11.12
CA ARG A 119 -8.28 3.97 11.83
C ARG A 119 -8.86 2.78 11.08
N LEU A 120 -8.07 1.73 10.95
CA LEU A 120 -8.51 0.44 10.46
C LEU A 120 -7.75 -0.68 11.18
N GLU A 121 -8.32 -1.86 11.16
CA GLU A 121 -7.69 -3.11 11.59
C GLU A 121 -7.69 -4.08 10.41
N TYR A 122 -6.68 -4.93 10.32
CA TYR A 122 -6.54 -5.88 9.22
C TYR A 122 -6.03 -7.22 9.72
N LYS A 123 -6.33 -8.28 8.96
CA LYS A 123 -5.80 -9.63 9.19
C LYS A 123 -5.61 -10.36 7.87
N TRP A 124 -4.69 -11.33 7.87
CA TRP A 124 -4.43 -12.17 6.71
C TRP A 124 -5.31 -13.41 6.71
N THR A 125 -5.81 -13.79 5.53
CA THR A 125 -6.55 -15.04 5.32
C THR A 125 -5.62 -16.25 5.14
N GLY A 126 -4.34 -16.01 4.85
CA GLY A 126 -3.36 -17.02 4.45
C GLY A 126 -3.54 -17.54 3.01
N LYS A 127 -4.53 -17.02 2.27
CA LYS A 127 -4.76 -17.36 0.86
C LYS A 127 -3.99 -16.40 -0.03
N ARG A 128 -3.23 -16.96 -0.98
CA ARG A 128 -2.53 -16.24 -2.04
C ARG A 128 -2.93 -16.80 -3.39
N HIS A 129 -2.84 -15.98 -4.43
CA HIS A 129 -3.15 -16.34 -5.81
C HIS A 129 -1.95 -16.07 -6.71
N ALA A 130 -1.89 -16.75 -7.86
CA ALA A 130 -0.93 -16.41 -8.90
C ALA A 130 -1.15 -14.95 -9.37
N PRO A 131 -0.09 -14.19 -9.70
CA PRO A 131 1.31 -14.60 -9.82
C PRO A 131 2.10 -14.52 -8.49
N ARG A 132 1.44 -14.32 -7.34
CA ARG A 132 2.08 -14.07 -6.04
C ARG A 132 2.01 -15.24 -5.06
N LEU A 133 1.94 -16.49 -5.55
CA LEU A 133 1.80 -17.68 -4.69
C LEU A 133 2.91 -17.80 -3.65
N ASP A 134 4.14 -17.48 -4.03
CA ASP A 134 5.33 -17.60 -3.17
C ASP A 134 5.80 -16.26 -2.59
N LEU A 135 5.06 -15.17 -2.83
CA LEU A 135 5.39 -13.84 -2.34
C LEU A 135 4.61 -13.50 -1.07
N PRO A 136 5.11 -12.57 -0.23
CA PRO A 136 4.37 -12.12 0.95
C PRO A 136 2.98 -11.59 0.59
N GLU A 137 2.02 -11.84 1.49
CA GLU A 137 0.69 -11.22 1.44
C GLU A 137 0.84 -9.70 1.40
N ASN A 138 0.12 -9.08 0.48
CA ASN A 138 0.29 -7.69 0.10
C ASN A 138 -1.08 -7.08 -0.18
N ASN A 139 -1.30 -5.90 0.38
CA ASN A 139 -2.44 -5.04 0.14
C ASN A 139 -2.02 -3.58 0.45
N GLY A 140 -2.90 -2.62 0.18
CA GLY A 140 -2.63 -1.23 0.46
C GLY A 140 -3.89 -0.46 0.81
N LEU A 141 -3.72 0.52 1.70
CA LEU A 141 -4.70 1.59 1.88
C LEU A 141 -4.33 2.71 0.89
N LEU A 142 -5.13 2.87 -0.15
CA LEU A 142 -5.00 3.97 -1.09
C LEU A 142 -5.80 5.16 -0.58
N TYR A 143 -5.14 6.31 -0.42
CA TYR A 143 -5.73 7.53 0.10
C TYR A 143 -5.44 8.71 -0.83
N HIS A 144 -6.36 9.69 -0.80
CA HIS A 144 -6.43 10.78 -1.78
C HIS A 144 -6.40 10.28 -3.23
N SER A 145 -7.15 9.22 -3.53
CA SER A 145 -7.35 8.75 -4.91
C SER A 145 -8.08 9.80 -5.75
N PHE A 146 -7.67 9.97 -7.02
CA PHE A 146 -8.31 10.93 -7.94
C PHE A 146 -8.20 10.48 -9.40
N GLY A 147 -8.91 11.15 -10.30
CA GLY A 147 -8.87 10.85 -11.72
C GLY A 147 -9.78 9.69 -12.11
N ALA A 148 -9.50 9.05 -13.24
CA ALA A 148 -10.30 7.94 -13.75
C ALA A 148 -9.89 6.61 -13.10
N ASP A 149 -10.86 5.73 -12.88
CA ASP A 149 -10.61 4.34 -12.52
C ASP A 149 -9.72 3.65 -13.56
N GLY A 150 -8.79 2.83 -13.08
CA GLY A 150 -7.86 2.10 -13.92
C GLY A 150 -6.85 2.97 -14.68
N ALA A 151 -6.75 4.28 -14.42
CA ALA A 151 -5.77 5.15 -15.09
C ALA A 151 -4.32 4.72 -14.84
N VAL A 152 -4.05 4.01 -13.75
CA VAL A 152 -2.73 3.44 -13.42
C VAL A 152 -2.78 1.92 -13.64
N TYR A 153 -1.98 1.45 -14.61
CA TYR A 153 -1.90 0.02 -15.02
C TYR A 153 -3.25 -0.64 -15.37
N GLY A 154 -4.24 0.12 -15.86
CA GLY A 154 -5.58 -0.43 -16.12
C GLY A 154 -6.34 -0.83 -14.84
N THR A 155 -5.80 -0.57 -13.65
CA THR A 155 -6.21 -1.25 -12.41
C THR A 155 -6.54 -0.29 -11.27
N TRP A 156 -5.73 0.75 -11.06
CA TRP A 156 -5.90 1.67 -9.93
C TRP A 156 -6.14 3.09 -10.38
N MET A 157 -6.76 3.88 -9.52
CA MET A 157 -6.71 5.33 -9.60
C MET A 157 -5.33 5.84 -9.12
N PRO A 158 -4.85 6.97 -9.64
CA PRO A 158 -3.76 7.71 -9.02
C PRO A 158 -4.06 8.00 -7.55
N ALA A 159 -3.10 7.71 -6.66
CA ALA A 159 -3.26 7.84 -5.21
C ALA A 159 -1.89 7.85 -4.51
N VAL A 160 -1.91 8.04 -3.18
CA VAL A 160 -0.82 7.58 -2.32
C VAL A 160 -1.28 6.30 -1.63
N GLU A 161 -0.41 5.30 -1.61
CA GLU A 161 -0.65 4.03 -0.94
C GLU A 161 0.15 3.99 0.37
N PHE A 162 -0.55 3.62 1.44
CA PHE A 162 0.06 3.10 2.65
C PHE A 162 0.13 1.59 2.49
N GLU A 163 1.33 1.08 2.23
CA GLU A 163 1.55 -0.35 2.02
C GLU A 163 1.23 -1.15 3.28
N ILE A 164 0.50 -2.24 3.10
CA ILE A 164 0.23 -3.25 4.12
C ILE A 164 0.72 -4.59 3.55
N MET A 165 2.02 -4.86 3.68
CA MET A 165 2.62 -6.13 3.29
C MET A 165 3.14 -6.88 4.52
N PHE A 166 3.01 -8.21 4.51
CA PHE A 166 3.59 -9.03 5.55
C PHE A 166 5.11 -8.81 5.64
N GLY A 167 5.59 -8.35 6.80
CA GLY A 167 6.99 -7.98 7.02
C GLY A 167 7.40 -6.57 6.58
N SER A 168 6.52 -5.80 5.90
CA SER A 168 6.76 -4.40 5.54
C SER A 168 5.45 -3.62 5.47
N THR A 169 5.13 -2.88 6.53
CA THR A 169 3.91 -2.07 6.64
C THR A 169 4.25 -0.60 6.88
N GLY A 170 3.54 0.30 6.22
CA GLY A 170 3.71 1.75 6.33
C GLY A 170 4.69 2.36 5.33
N MET A 171 5.00 1.65 4.24
CA MET A 171 5.68 2.29 3.12
C MET A 171 4.72 3.28 2.45
N VAL A 172 5.24 4.45 2.09
CA VAL A 172 4.53 5.43 1.26
C VAL A 172 4.85 5.09 -0.19
N VAL A 173 3.85 4.67 -0.95
CA VAL A 173 4.01 4.24 -2.35
C VAL A 173 3.17 5.16 -3.25
N PRO A 174 3.77 5.86 -4.21
CA PRO A 174 3.02 6.61 -5.21
C PRO A 174 2.34 5.65 -6.19
N VAL A 175 1.01 5.70 -6.28
CA VAL A 175 0.25 4.94 -7.28
C VAL A 175 0.20 5.77 -8.56
N GLY A 176 1.11 5.48 -9.47
CA GLY A 176 1.32 6.25 -10.71
C GLY A 176 2.27 7.43 -10.50
N THR A 177 2.42 8.26 -11.53
CA THR A 177 3.41 9.37 -11.56
C THR A 177 2.81 10.74 -11.22
N MET A 178 1.50 10.78 -10.94
CA MET A 178 0.74 12.02 -10.72
C MET A 178 0.82 12.52 -9.28
N VAL A 179 1.36 11.71 -8.36
CA VAL A 179 1.59 12.08 -6.97
C VAL A 179 3.06 11.95 -6.63
N LYS A 180 3.58 12.92 -5.86
CA LYS A 180 4.98 12.97 -5.43
C LYS A 180 5.04 13.32 -3.95
N PRO A 181 4.88 12.32 -3.05
CA PRO A 181 5.05 12.54 -1.63
C PRO A 181 6.47 13.04 -1.34
N VAL A 182 6.60 13.98 -0.40
CA VAL A 182 7.90 14.45 0.11
C VAL A 182 7.94 14.12 1.59
N THR A 183 9.05 13.55 2.05
CA THR A 183 9.24 13.16 3.44
C THR A 183 10.70 13.26 3.85
N ASP A 184 10.97 13.22 5.15
CA ASP A 184 12.34 13.12 5.68
C ASP A 184 12.71 11.66 5.90
N ALA A 185 13.77 11.21 5.25
CA ALA A 185 14.20 9.82 5.29
C ALA A 185 15.65 9.66 5.76
N ALA A 186 15.91 8.49 6.32
CA ALA A 186 17.22 7.97 6.66
C ALA A 186 17.41 6.60 6.02
N ARG A 187 18.67 6.21 5.76
CA ARG A 187 18.98 4.87 5.28
C ARG A 187 18.90 3.84 6.41
N ASP A 188 18.20 2.75 6.15
CA ASP A 188 18.05 1.61 7.05
C ASP A 188 18.21 0.31 6.26
N ARG A 189 19.38 -0.31 6.40
CA ARG A 189 19.75 -1.54 5.67
C ARG A 189 18.99 -2.78 6.12
N SER A 190 18.23 -2.70 7.21
CA SER A 190 17.38 -3.83 7.64
C SER A 190 16.06 -3.91 6.89
N LEU A 191 15.73 -2.90 6.08
CA LEU A 191 14.50 -2.85 5.31
C LEU A 191 14.70 -3.48 3.93
N ILE A 192 13.57 -3.81 3.29
CA ILE A 192 13.53 -4.09 1.85
C ILE A 192 13.77 -2.80 1.05
N ASP A 193 13.96 -2.92 -0.26
CA ASP A 193 14.04 -1.78 -1.18
C ASP A 193 12.89 -0.77 -0.93
N PRO A 194 13.15 0.55 -0.88
CA PRO A 194 14.41 1.24 -1.17
C PRO A 194 15.34 1.45 0.04
N GLN A 195 15.19 0.69 1.14
CA GLN A 195 16.02 0.79 2.35
C GLN A 195 16.01 2.18 3.00
N ARG A 196 14.87 2.87 2.91
CA ARG A 196 14.61 4.15 3.56
C ARG A 196 13.56 4.02 4.63
N ARG A 197 13.79 4.70 5.76
CA ARG A 197 12.83 4.84 6.86
C ARG A 197 12.61 6.32 7.14
N TYR A 198 11.38 6.69 7.46
CA TYR A 198 11.09 8.01 8.01
C TYR A 198 11.93 8.26 9.27
N MET A 199 12.52 9.45 9.39
CA MET A 199 13.27 9.86 10.57
C MET A 199 13.18 11.38 10.72
N VAL A 200 12.85 11.85 11.93
CA VAL A 200 12.93 13.29 12.24
C VAL A 200 14.38 13.73 12.16
N GLY A 201 14.66 14.78 11.40
CA GLY A 201 16.03 15.21 11.07
C GLY A 201 16.70 14.33 10.00
N GLY A 202 15.91 13.54 9.26
CA GLY A 202 16.31 12.88 8.03
C GLY A 202 16.58 13.87 6.90
N ARG A 203 16.95 13.32 5.74
CA ARG A 203 17.07 14.12 4.51
C ARG A 203 15.71 14.19 3.83
N ALA A 204 15.31 15.38 3.39
CA ALA A 204 14.14 15.55 2.54
C ALA A 204 14.33 14.76 1.23
N VAL A 205 13.38 13.88 0.92
CA VAL A 205 13.32 13.06 -0.28
C VAL A 205 11.96 13.17 -0.93
N THR A 206 11.95 13.23 -2.26
CA THR A 206 10.76 12.94 -3.05
C THR A 206 10.64 11.43 -3.18
N VAL A 207 9.49 10.89 -2.82
CA VAL A 207 9.16 9.49 -3.05
C VAL A 207 8.72 9.37 -4.50
N GLU A 208 9.52 8.66 -5.28
CA GLU A 208 9.25 8.41 -6.69
C GLU A 208 9.10 6.90 -6.90
N ARG A 209 8.27 6.51 -7.87
CA ARG A 209 8.25 5.14 -8.35
C ARG A 209 9.57 4.91 -9.08
N LEU A 210 10.42 4.04 -8.52
CA LEU A 210 11.65 3.58 -9.18
C LEU A 210 11.34 2.84 -10.49
#